data_AF-A0A6J2Q7P6-F1
#
_entry.id   AF-A0A6J2Q7P6-F1
#
_cell.length_a   1.000
_cell.length_b   1.000
_cell.length_c   1.000
_cell.angle_alpha   90.00
_cell.angle_beta   90.00
_cell.angle_gamma   90.00
#
_symmetry.space_group_name_H-M   'P 1'
#
loop_
_entity.id
_entity.type
_entity.pdbx_description
1 polymer ?
#
loop_
_entity_poly.entity_id
_entity_poly.type
_entity_poly.pdbx_seq_one_letter_code
_entity_poly.pdbx_strand_id
1 'polypeptide(L)'
;MALNRFHLIEKHFFRSLLFKTFNFEIGFSIPHSRNIFEHIYCLPWNQRQLGGCGLFGIGVWLSFTQAEFSSLPLSFPSLSAANLLLVAGGITMVTGFLGCLGALKEQRCLLFMFFVILLLLVLTEVTLTLVIHIFHDKLDSKAQGELKEGMKIYKSEPGLKKSWDNVQKMFKCCGVTNKTDWYDVLNGTLPSSCCSVGTDQCVDGWIEPCYQKARQWLLDNIPSVLVFGVCIGVVQILALVFSMLMYCQILCAEKHLD
;
A
#
# COMPACT_ATOMS: atom_id res chain seq x y z
N MET A 1 -50.55 -10.75 6.58
CA MET A 1 -49.20 -10.40 7.08
C MET A 1 -48.31 -10.25 5.86
N ALA A 2 -47.90 -9.01 5.57
CA ALA A 2 -47.13 -8.64 4.39
C ALA A 2 -45.64 -9.01 4.56
N LEU A 3 -44.97 -9.37 3.47
CA LEU A 3 -43.98 -8.45 2.91
C LEU A 3 -43.90 -8.63 1.38
N ASN A 4 -44.20 -7.54 0.69
CA ASN A 4 -44.22 -7.37 -0.76
C ASN A 4 -42.89 -7.79 -1.41
N ARG A 5 -42.95 -8.59 -2.49
CA ARG A 5 -41.90 -8.51 -3.52
C ARG A 5 -41.99 -7.13 -4.15
N PHE A 6 -41.09 -6.24 -3.78
CA PHE A 6 -40.93 -4.96 -4.47
C PHE A 6 -40.20 -5.22 -5.79
N HIS A 7 -40.94 -5.28 -6.89
CA HIS A 7 -40.37 -5.12 -8.21
C HIS A 7 -40.13 -3.63 -8.45
N LEU A 8 -38.87 -3.21 -8.32
CA LEU A 8 -38.45 -1.89 -8.76
C LEU A 8 -37.82 -2.04 -10.14
N ILE A 9 -38.50 -1.50 -11.15
CA ILE A 9 -37.98 -1.44 -12.52
C ILE A 9 -37.43 -0.04 -12.71
N GLU A 10 -36.13 0.12 -12.54
CA GLU A 10 -35.46 1.38 -12.80
C GLU A 10 -35.03 1.43 -14.28
N LYS A 11 -35.76 2.22 -15.06
CA LYS A 11 -35.46 2.43 -16.48
C LYS A 11 -34.60 3.67 -16.62
N HIS A 12 -33.32 3.47 -16.93
CA HIS A 12 -32.43 4.57 -17.26
C HIS A 12 -32.58 4.89 -18.74
N PHE A 13 -33.30 5.99 -18.99
CA PHE A 13 -33.45 6.58 -20.31
C PHE A 13 -32.43 7.68 -20.49
N PHE A 14 -31.66 7.61 -21.58
CA PHE A 14 -30.90 8.74 -22.07
C PHE A 14 -31.59 9.24 -23.34
N ARG A 15 -32.09 10.49 -23.31
CA ARG A 15 -32.72 11.16 -24.46
C ARG A 15 -33.75 10.28 -25.22
N SER A 16 -34.68 9.70 -24.47
CA SER A 16 -35.81 8.89 -25.00
C SER A 16 -35.47 7.48 -25.49
N LEU A 17 -34.20 7.06 -25.46
CA LEU A 17 -33.78 5.70 -25.79
C LEU A 17 -33.60 4.87 -24.50
N LEU A 18 -34.19 3.67 -24.45
CA LEU A 18 -34.08 2.76 -23.30
C LEU A 18 -32.69 2.11 -23.29
N PHE A 19 -31.79 2.63 -22.46
CA PHE A 19 -30.37 2.26 -22.49
C PHE A 19 -30.06 1.01 -21.65
N LYS A 20 -30.71 0.89 -20.48
CA LYS A 20 -30.59 -0.27 -19.58
C LYS A 20 -31.87 -0.46 -18.78
N THR A 21 -32.29 -1.71 -18.64
CA THR A 21 -33.36 -2.12 -17.73
C THR A 21 -32.72 -2.88 -16.58
N PHE A 22 -32.73 -2.32 -15.37
CA PHE A 22 -32.31 -3.05 -14.19
C PHE A 22 -33.51 -3.74 -13.56
N ASN A 23 -33.53 -5.07 -13.62
CA ASN A 23 -34.44 -5.90 -12.84
C ASN A 23 -33.74 -6.28 -11.53
N PHE A 24 -34.17 -5.66 -10.43
CA PHE A 24 -33.69 -6.03 -9.11
C PHE A 24 -34.62 -7.10 -8.51
N GLU A 25 -34.22 -8.37 -8.61
CA GLU A 25 -34.72 -9.38 -7.66
C GLU A 25 -33.74 -9.45 -6.49
N ILE A 26 -34.25 -9.36 -5.26
CA ILE A 26 -33.46 -9.48 -4.03
C ILE A 26 -33.07 -10.95 -3.87
N GLY A 27 -32.03 -11.35 -4.60
CA GLY A 27 -31.53 -12.71 -4.68
C GLY A 27 -30.49 -12.77 -5.79
N PHE A 28 -29.23 -12.93 -5.40
CA PHE A 28 -28.03 -13.16 -6.22
C PHE A 28 -28.34 -13.39 -7.71
N SER A 29 -28.19 -12.36 -8.56
CA SER A 29 -28.19 -12.58 -10.01
C SER A 29 -27.39 -11.56 -10.80
N ILE A 30 -26.65 -12.17 -11.73
CA ILE A 30 -25.67 -11.65 -12.67
C ILE A 30 -26.38 -10.68 -13.64
N PRO A 31 -25.88 -9.45 -13.84
CA PRO A 31 -26.44 -8.57 -14.85
C PRO A 31 -26.06 -9.12 -16.23
N HIS A 32 -27.03 -9.27 -17.13
CA HIS A 32 -26.80 -9.57 -18.54
C HIS A 32 -26.38 -8.28 -19.25
N SER A 33 -25.07 -8.01 -19.35
CA SER A 33 -24.51 -6.90 -20.14
C SER A 33 -24.01 -7.37 -21.51
N ARG A 34 -24.20 -6.55 -22.55
CA ARG A 34 -23.73 -6.81 -23.93
C ARG A 34 -22.22 -6.66 -24.11
N ASN A 35 -21.47 -6.16 -23.12
CA ASN A 35 -20.03 -5.94 -23.23
C ASN A 35 -19.24 -6.75 -22.18
N ILE A 36 -18.34 -7.63 -22.64
CA ILE A 36 -17.43 -8.44 -21.81
C ILE A 36 -16.57 -7.57 -20.87
N PHE A 37 -16.26 -6.34 -21.28
CA PHE A 37 -15.42 -5.41 -20.52
C PHE A 37 -16.07 -4.93 -19.22
N GLU A 38 -17.39 -4.69 -19.18
CA GLU A 38 -18.07 -4.29 -17.94
C GLU A 38 -17.95 -5.38 -16.85
N HIS A 39 -18.01 -6.66 -17.25
CA HIS A 39 -17.81 -7.78 -16.34
C HIS A 39 -16.36 -7.91 -15.85
N ILE A 40 -15.35 -7.56 -16.64
CA ILE A 40 -13.93 -7.59 -16.21
C ILE A 40 -13.65 -6.53 -15.15
N TYR A 41 -14.31 -5.37 -15.19
CA TYR A 41 -14.19 -4.36 -14.15
C TYR A 41 -15.07 -4.70 -12.93
N CYS A 42 -16.29 -5.24 -13.11
CA CYS A 42 -17.26 -5.55 -12.03
C CYS A 42 -17.16 -6.92 -11.35
N LEU A 43 -16.71 -8.00 -11.99
CA LEU A 43 -16.49 -9.27 -11.28
C LEU A 43 -15.36 -9.20 -10.23
N PRO A 44 -14.28 -8.41 -10.40
CA PRO A 44 -13.32 -8.18 -9.33
C PRO A 44 -13.69 -7.03 -8.36
N TRP A 45 -14.86 -6.37 -8.48
CA TRP A 45 -15.25 -5.23 -7.63
C TRP A 45 -15.18 -5.57 -6.14
N ASN A 46 -15.73 -6.72 -5.76
CA ASN A 46 -15.70 -7.14 -4.36
C ASN A 46 -14.25 -7.36 -3.90
N GLN A 47 -13.38 -7.99 -4.70
CA GLN A 47 -12.02 -8.29 -4.25
C GLN A 47 -11.07 -7.09 -4.23
N ARG A 48 -11.11 -6.17 -5.20
CA ARG A 48 -10.18 -5.02 -5.27
C ARG A 48 -10.55 -3.89 -4.31
N GLN A 49 -11.83 -3.59 -4.11
CA GLN A 49 -12.25 -2.62 -3.07
C GLN A 49 -12.00 -3.19 -1.66
N LEU A 50 -12.19 -4.49 -1.44
CA LEU A 50 -11.78 -5.14 -0.18
C LEU A 50 -10.27 -5.04 0.05
N GLY A 51 -9.46 -5.16 -1.00
CA GLY A 51 -8.00 -4.96 -0.92
C GLY A 51 -7.61 -3.54 -0.49
N GLY A 52 -8.20 -2.51 -1.11
CA GLY A 52 -7.95 -1.10 -0.78
C GLY A 52 -8.44 -0.73 0.62
N CYS A 53 -9.67 -1.13 0.98
CA CYS A 53 -10.22 -0.95 2.34
C CYS A 53 -9.43 -1.76 3.38
N GLY A 54 -8.89 -2.92 3.01
CA GLY A 54 -8.02 -3.74 3.85
C GLY A 54 -6.67 -3.09 4.09
N LEU A 55 -5.98 -2.62 3.05
CA LEU A 55 -4.70 -1.89 3.16
C LEU A 55 -4.85 -0.59 3.93
N PHE A 56 -5.90 0.19 3.63
CA PHE A 56 -6.21 1.42 4.36
C PHE A 56 -6.58 1.12 5.82
N GLY A 57 -7.39 0.08 6.06
CA GLY A 57 -7.75 -0.38 7.40
C GLY A 57 -6.55 -0.87 8.21
N ILE A 58 -5.61 -1.60 7.59
CA ILE A 58 -4.33 -1.99 8.20
C ILE A 58 -3.48 -0.75 8.50
N GLY A 59 -3.43 0.22 7.58
CA GLY A 59 -2.75 1.49 7.80
C GLY A 59 -3.33 2.26 8.98
N VAL A 60 -4.67 2.38 9.06
CA VAL A 60 -5.38 3.03 10.17
C VAL A 60 -5.14 2.27 11.46
N TRP A 61 -5.25 0.94 11.46
CA TRP A 61 -4.96 0.09 12.61
C TRP A 61 -3.51 0.26 13.09
N LEU A 62 -2.54 0.26 12.18
CA LEU A 62 -1.13 0.49 12.49
C LEU A 62 -0.87 1.91 12.98
N SER A 63 -1.58 2.92 12.46
CA SER A 63 -1.48 4.30 12.92
C SER A 63 -2.13 4.51 14.28
N PHE A 64 -3.25 3.85 14.60
CA PHE A 64 -3.85 3.89 15.93
C PHE A 64 -3.02 3.10 16.95
N THR A 65 -2.53 1.93 16.55
CA THR A 65 -1.57 1.16 17.36
C THR A 65 -0.17 1.77 17.39
N GLN A 66 0.14 2.78 16.56
CA GLN A 66 1.31 3.66 16.71
C GLN A 66 0.96 4.99 17.41
N ALA A 67 -0.30 5.44 17.43
CA ALA A 67 -0.71 6.68 18.10
C ALA A 67 -0.69 6.56 19.63
N GLU A 68 -0.86 5.34 20.15
CA GLU A 68 -0.56 4.97 21.55
C GLU A 68 0.96 4.81 21.82
N PHE A 69 1.79 4.94 20.79
CA PHE A 69 3.21 4.61 20.77
C PHE A 69 3.98 5.64 19.94
N SER A 70 3.89 6.89 20.38
CA SER A 70 4.48 8.06 19.75
C SER A 70 5.91 7.83 19.23
N SER A 71 6.09 8.35 18.01
CA SER A 71 7.29 8.72 17.26
C SER A 71 8.42 7.69 17.02
N LEU A 72 8.44 7.20 15.78
CA LEU A 72 9.66 6.93 15.01
C LEU A 72 10.10 8.25 14.34
N PRO A 73 11.13 8.98 14.82
CA PRO A 73 11.69 10.12 14.14
C PRO A 73 12.79 9.62 13.20
N LEU A 74 12.39 9.03 12.07
CA LEU A 74 13.27 8.98 10.90
C LEU A 74 13.13 10.31 10.15
N SER A 75 13.61 11.41 10.76
CA SER A 75 13.91 12.73 10.15
C SER A 75 12.82 13.46 9.34
N PHE A 76 11.68 12.82 9.09
CA PHE A 76 10.50 13.27 8.38
C PHE A 76 9.32 12.57 9.06
N PRO A 77 8.48 13.28 9.85
CA PRO A 77 7.29 12.72 10.48
C PRO A 77 6.33 12.00 9.52
N SER A 78 6.51 12.18 8.20
CA SER A 78 5.70 11.62 7.12
C SER A 78 6.11 10.23 6.62
N LEU A 79 7.27 9.68 7.00
CA LEU A 79 7.84 8.45 6.40
C LEU A 79 7.85 7.22 7.32
N SER A 80 6.97 7.15 8.34
CA SER A 80 6.72 5.89 9.05
C SER A 80 6.10 4.85 8.10
N ALA A 81 6.43 3.57 8.31
CA ALA A 81 5.79 2.46 7.57
C ALA A 81 4.25 2.51 7.64
N ALA A 82 3.68 2.96 8.77
CA ALA A 82 2.23 3.14 8.90
C ALA A 82 1.70 4.26 8.00
N ASN A 83 2.39 5.40 7.94
CA ASN A 83 2.00 6.53 7.08
C ASN A 83 2.10 6.17 5.59
N LEU A 84 3.13 5.41 5.21
CA LEU A 84 3.27 4.88 3.85
C LEU A 84 2.10 3.94 3.49
N LEU A 85 1.72 3.04 4.40
CA LEU A 85 0.57 2.14 4.20
C LEU A 85 -0.76 2.91 4.12
N LEU A 86 -0.94 3.96 4.93
CA LEU A 86 -2.11 4.83 4.85
C LEU A 86 -2.20 5.55 3.51
N VAL A 87 -1.11 6.17 3.05
CA VAL A 87 -1.08 6.91 1.78
C VAL A 87 -1.30 5.95 0.61
N ALA A 88 -0.60 4.81 0.58
CA ALA A 88 -0.78 3.79 -0.45
C ALA A 88 -2.21 3.20 -0.45
N GLY A 89 -2.76 2.90 0.74
CA GLY A 89 -4.14 2.44 0.91
C GLY A 89 -5.17 3.47 0.43
N GLY A 90 -4.95 4.75 0.72
CA GLY A 90 -5.83 5.83 0.26
C GLY A 90 -5.82 5.98 -1.25
N ILE A 91 -4.63 5.97 -1.87
CA ILE A 91 -4.48 6.04 -3.34
C ILE A 91 -5.17 4.85 -4.01
N THR A 92 -4.95 3.62 -3.51
CA THR A 92 -5.58 2.41 -4.06
C THR A 92 -7.10 2.43 -3.91
N MET A 93 -7.63 2.97 -2.80
CA MET A 93 -9.07 3.14 -2.61
C MET A 93 -9.69 4.15 -3.60
N VAL A 94 -9.08 5.33 -3.74
CA VAL A 94 -9.56 6.37 -4.66
C VAL A 94 -9.50 5.91 -6.12
N THR A 95 -8.38 5.32 -6.53
CA THR A 95 -8.23 4.79 -7.91
C THR A 95 -9.20 3.66 -8.19
N GLY A 96 -9.44 2.77 -7.22
CA GLY A 96 -10.47 1.73 -7.32
C GLY A 96 -11.86 2.32 -7.53
N PHE A 97 -12.25 3.30 -6.71
CA PHE A 97 -13.55 3.98 -6.82
C PHE A 97 -13.73 4.69 -8.17
N LEU A 98 -12.72 5.43 -8.63
CA LEU A 98 -12.77 6.14 -9.91
C LEU A 98 -12.85 5.19 -11.11
N GLY A 99 -12.04 4.13 -11.13
CA GLY A 99 -12.07 3.13 -12.21
C GLY A 99 -13.41 2.40 -12.27
N CYS A 100 -13.95 2.05 -11.10
CA CYS A 100 -15.28 1.46 -10.94
C CYS A 100 -16.42 2.34 -11.47
N LEU A 101 -16.51 3.58 -10.97
CA LEU A 101 -17.58 4.50 -11.34
C LEU A 101 -17.44 4.95 -12.80
N GLY A 102 -16.22 5.16 -13.28
CA GLY A 102 -15.95 5.48 -14.68
C GLY A 102 -16.46 4.39 -15.62
N ALA A 103 -16.26 3.12 -15.27
CA ALA A 103 -16.79 2.00 -16.04
C ALA A 103 -18.33 1.87 -15.94
N LEU A 104 -18.91 2.01 -14.74
CA LEU A 104 -20.37 1.84 -14.53
C LEU A 104 -21.21 2.97 -15.12
N LYS A 105 -20.74 4.21 -15.00
CA LYS A 105 -21.46 5.41 -15.46
C LYS A 105 -21.09 5.81 -16.88
N GLU A 106 -20.13 5.10 -17.50
CA GLU A 106 -19.55 5.40 -18.81
C GLU A 106 -19.15 6.89 -18.95
N GLN A 107 -18.67 7.49 -17.83
CA GLN A 107 -18.33 8.90 -17.76
C GLN A 107 -16.89 9.13 -18.19
N ARG A 108 -16.69 9.82 -19.32
CA ARG A 108 -15.37 10.12 -19.89
C ARG A 108 -14.43 10.82 -18.92
N CYS A 109 -14.93 11.83 -18.21
CA CYS A 109 -14.09 12.60 -17.28
C CYS A 109 -13.54 11.70 -16.15
N LEU A 110 -14.36 10.80 -15.60
CA LEU A 110 -13.92 9.88 -14.55
C LEU A 110 -12.89 8.87 -15.06
N LEU A 111 -13.12 8.32 -16.26
CA LEU A 111 -12.21 7.37 -16.89
C LEU A 111 -10.86 8.01 -17.27
N PHE A 112 -10.89 9.25 -17.74
CA PHE A 112 -9.68 10.03 -18.03
C PHE A 112 -8.89 10.34 -16.75
N MET A 113 -9.56 10.77 -15.68
CA MET A 113 -8.91 10.99 -14.38
C MET A 113 -8.27 9.71 -13.84
N PHE A 114 -8.95 8.56 -13.95
CA PHE A 114 -8.40 7.26 -13.59
C PHE A 114 -7.13 6.93 -14.39
N PHE A 115 -7.15 7.12 -15.71
CA PHE A 115 -5.99 6.93 -16.58
C PHE A 115 -4.80 7.83 -16.17
N VAL A 116 -5.04 9.13 -15.94
CA VAL A 116 -3.99 10.07 -15.55
C VAL A 116 -3.35 9.67 -14.22
N ILE A 117 -4.16 9.28 -13.22
CA ILE A 117 -3.62 8.85 -11.92
C ILE A 117 -2.79 7.57 -12.07
N LEU A 118 -3.26 6.58 -12.83
CA LEU A 118 -2.47 5.36 -13.08
C LEU A 118 -1.17 5.65 -13.82
N LEU A 119 -1.18 6.56 -14.80
CA LEU A 119 0.02 6.95 -15.53
C LEU A 119 1.05 7.59 -14.59
N LEU A 120 0.61 8.49 -13.70
CA LEU A 120 1.48 9.08 -12.69
C LEU A 120 2.07 8.03 -11.75
N LEU A 121 1.28 7.04 -11.33
CA LEU A 121 1.78 5.95 -10.48
C LEU A 121 2.90 5.15 -11.17
N VAL A 122 2.70 4.76 -12.43
CA VAL A 122 3.75 4.06 -13.21
C VAL A 122 5.03 4.92 -13.31
N LEU A 123 4.89 6.21 -13.59
CA LEU A 123 6.04 7.12 -13.67
C LEU A 123 6.77 7.24 -12.33
N THR A 124 6.03 7.31 -11.22
CA THR A 124 6.64 7.35 -9.87
C THR A 124 7.34 6.05 -9.51
N GLU A 125 6.80 4.89 -9.88
CA GLU A 125 7.43 3.59 -9.64
C GLU A 125 8.74 3.43 -10.43
N VAL A 126 8.74 3.83 -11.71
CA VAL A 126 9.96 3.83 -12.54
C VAL A 126 11.00 4.79 -11.95
N THR A 127 10.58 6.01 -11.60
CA THR A 127 11.49 7.01 -11.01
C THR A 127 12.08 6.53 -9.69
N LEU A 128 11.26 5.97 -8.80
CA LEU A 128 11.70 5.44 -7.51
C LEU A 128 12.71 4.29 -7.71
N THR A 129 12.42 3.37 -8.63
CA THR A 129 13.31 2.24 -8.95
C THR A 129 14.66 2.75 -9.47
N LEU A 130 14.66 3.73 -10.37
CA LEU A 130 15.88 4.35 -10.89
C LEU A 130 16.68 5.07 -9.80
N VAL A 131 16.02 5.84 -8.93
CA VAL A 131 16.67 6.54 -7.81
C VAL A 131 17.30 5.55 -6.85
N ILE A 132 16.58 4.48 -6.48
CA ILE A 132 17.12 3.43 -5.59
C ILE A 132 18.33 2.77 -6.24
N HIS A 133 18.29 2.47 -7.53
CA HIS A 133 19.39 1.84 -8.24
C HIS A 133 20.64 2.73 -8.32
N ILE A 134 20.48 3.99 -8.74
CA ILE A 134 21.60 4.93 -8.95
C ILE A 134 22.21 5.37 -7.61
N PHE A 135 21.38 5.64 -6.61
CA PHE A 135 21.82 6.23 -5.33
C PHE A 135 21.86 5.23 -4.17
N HIS A 136 21.96 3.92 -4.46
CA HIS A 136 21.90 2.89 -3.43
C HIS A 136 22.91 3.11 -2.29
N ASP A 137 24.16 3.47 -2.58
CA ASP A 137 25.18 3.74 -1.55
C ASP A 137 24.81 4.91 -0.64
N LYS A 138 24.27 5.99 -1.22
CA LYS A 138 23.82 7.16 -0.46
C LYS A 138 22.60 6.83 0.39
N LEU A 139 21.65 6.06 -0.15
CA LEU A 139 20.48 5.62 0.57
C LEU A 139 20.86 4.70 1.73
N ASP A 140 21.83 3.81 1.54
CA ASP A 140 22.32 2.91 2.59
C ASP A 140 22.92 3.72 3.76
N SER A 141 23.80 4.69 3.46
CA SER A 141 24.38 5.56 4.48
C SER A 141 23.33 6.43 5.19
N LYS A 142 22.35 6.96 4.45
CA LYS A 142 21.26 7.77 5.00
C LYS A 142 20.37 6.93 5.90
N ALA A 143 20.00 5.73 5.48
CA ALA A 143 19.18 4.81 6.27
C ALA A 143 19.87 4.45 7.60
N GLN A 144 21.18 4.16 7.58
CA GLN A 144 21.93 3.95 8.81
C GLN A 144 21.94 5.18 9.71
N GLY A 145 22.12 6.38 9.14
CA GLY A 145 22.07 7.64 9.88
C GLY A 145 20.72 7.88 10.55
N GLU A 146 19.62 7.68 9.82
CA GLU A 146 18.27 7.86 10.36
C GLU A 146 17.96 6.82 11.45
N LEU A 147 18.42 5.57 11.30
CA LEU A 147 18.30 4.56 12.36
C LEU A 147 19.07 4.95 13.62
N LYS A 148 20.30 5.47 13.48
CA LYS A 148 21.10 5.95 14.62
C LYS A 148 20.44 7.17 15.29
N GLU A 149 19.81 8.05 14.53
CA GLU A 149 19.05 9.16 15.09
C GLU A 149 17.85 8.65 15.90
N GLY A 150 17.13 7.65 15.38
CA GLY A 150 16.07 6.96 16.11
C GLY A 150 16.56 6.33 17.42
N MET A 151 17.80 5.82 17.49
CA MET A 151 18.33 5.28 18.75
C MET A 151 18.41 6.34 19.85
N LYS A 152 18.69 7.61 19.54
CA LYS A 152 18.86 8.66 20.56
C LYS A 152 17.61 8.90 21.41
N ILE A 153 16.43 8.72 20.84
CA ILE A 153 15.16 8.90 21.53
C ILE A 153 14.54 7.58 22.03
N TYR A 154 15.32 6.49 21.98
CA TYR A 154 14.92 5.16 22.48
C TYR A 154 14.42 5.16 23.93
N LYS A 155 14.98 6.01 24.81
CA LYS A 155 14.54 6.13 26.21
C LYS A 155 13.25 6.95 26.36
N SER A 156 13.04 7.92 25.48
CA SER A 156 11.94 8.88 25.58
C SER A 156 10.63 8.29 25.04
N GLU A 157 10.72 7.48 23.98
CA GLU A 157 9.54 6.98 23.27
C GLU A 157 9.35 5.47 23.47
N PRO A 158 8.32 5.03 24.23
CA PRO A 158 8.10 3.62 24.54
C PRO A 158 7.75 2.77 23.31
N GLY A 159 7.13 3.38 22.30
CA GLY A 159 6.84 2.74 21.00
C GLY A 159 8.09 2.35 20.23
N LEU A 160 9.02 3.30 20.17
CA LEU A 160 10.29 3.09 19.50
C LEU A 160 11.15 2.07 20.24
N LYS A 161 11.16 2.13 21.59
CA LYS A 161 11.81 1.13 22.43
C LYS A 161 11.34 -0.28 22.10
N LYS A 162 10.03 -0.52 22.10
CA LYS A 162 9.44 -1.84 21.80
C LYS A 162 9.79 -2.31 20.39
N SER A 163 9.81 -1.40 19.42
CA SER A 163 10.16 -1.71 18.03
C SER A 163 11.63 -2.14 17.90
N TRP A 164 12.55 -1.39 18.51
CA TRP A 164 13.96 -1.77 18.59
C TRP A 164 14.17 -3.10 19.30
N ASP A 165 13.50 -3.30 20.44
CA ASP A 165 13.59 -4.55 21.20
C ASP A 165 13.14 -5.77 20.39
N ASN A 166 12.06 -5.62 19.61
CA ASN A 166 11.55 -6.68 18.75
C ASN A 166 12.51 -7.00 17.60
N VAL A 167 13.03 -5.98 16.92
CA VAL A 167 13.99 -6.15 15.81
C VAL A 167 15.24 -6.89 16.31
N GLN A 168 15.80 -6.47 17.42
CA GLN A 168 17.01 -7.08 17.99
C GLN A 168 16.79 -8.54 18.39
N LYS A 169 15.66 -8.84 19.03
CA LYS A 169 15.29 -10.23 19.40
C LYS A 169 15.00 -11.09 18.17
N MET A 170 14.32 -10.55 17.17
CA MET A 170 13.91 -11.29 15.96
C MET A 170 15.11 -11.63 15.09
N PHE A 171 16.00 -10.67 14.86
CA PHE A 171 17.17 -10.85 13.99
C PHE A 171 18.43 -11.30 14.74
N LYS A 172 18.38 -11.41 16.07
CA LYS A 172 19.52 -11.75 16.94
C LYS A 172 20.73 -10.88 16.60
N CYS A 173 20.53 -9.58 16.70
CA CYS A 173 21.49 -8.56 16.27
C CYS A 173 21.55 -7.42 17.29
N CYS A 174 22.59 -6.60 17.24
CA CYS A 174 22.74 -5.48 18.16
C CYS A 174 23.32 -4.23 17.50
N GLY A 175 22.64 -3.10 17.72
CA GLY A 175 23.01 -1.80 17.16
C GLY A 175 22.76 -1.71 15.66
N VAL A 176 22.99 -0.53 15.08
CA VAL A 176 22.81 -0.31 13.64
C VAL A 176 23.98 -0.90 12.88
N THR A 177 25.19 -0.43 13.21
CA THR A 177 26.47 -0.86 12.61
C THR A 177 27.33 -1.66 13.57
N ASN A 178 27.19 -1.42 14.88
CA ASN A 178 27.91 -2.14 15.92
C ASN A 178 27.17 -2.02 17.25
N LYS A 179 27.37 -2.96 18.19
CA LYS A 179 26.84 -2.90 19.55
C LYS A 179 27.28 -1.64 20.30
N THR A 180 28.43 -1.06 19.94
CA THR A 180 28.94 0.18 20.52
C THR A 180 28.03 1.39 20.24
N ASP A 181 27.20 1.34 19.19
CA ASP A 181 26.22 2.40 18.90
C ASP A 181 25.27 2.64 20.08
N TRP A 182 25.07 1.66 20.96
CA TRP A 182 24.25 1.79 22.18
C TRP A 182 24.97 2.48 23.34
N TYR A 183 26.30 2.46 23.38
CA TYR A 183 27.04 3.04 24.51
C TYR A 183 26.87 4.56 24.57
N ASP A 184 26.80 5.22 23.40
CA ASP A 184 26.55 6.66 23.30
C ASP A 184 25.11 7.04 23.72
N VAL A 185 24.17 6.10 23.65
CA VAL A 185 22.73 6.33 23.92
C VAL A 185 22.34 5.94 25.35
N LEU A 186 22.91 4.85 25.86
CA LEU A 186 22.56 4.24 27.14
C LEU A 186 23.67 4.39 28.20
N ASN A 187 24.60 5.34 28.01
CA ASN A 187 25.71 5.64 28.93
C ASN A 187 26.54 4.39 29.26
N GLY A 188 27.04 3.70 28.23
CA GLY A 188 27.91 2.53 28.38
C GLY A 188 27.21 1.21 28.70
N THR A 189 25.87 1.17 28.69
CA THR A 189 25.09 -0.07 28.87
C THR A 189 24.45 -0.55 27.56
N LEU A 190 24.06 -1.82 27.52
CA LEU A 190 23.33 -2.42 26.39
C LEU A 190 21.86 -2.64 26.77
N PRO A 191 20.92 -2.55 25.81
CA PRO A 191 19.52 -2.88 26.08
C PRO A 191 19.36 -4.39 26.28
N SER A 192 18.42 -4.80 27.14
CA SER A 192 18.19 -6.22 27.45
C SER A 192 17.77 -7.07 26.24
N SER A 193 17.22 -6.44 25.21
CA SER A 193 16.87 -7.04 23.92
C SER A 193 18.06 -7.43 23.05
N CYS A 194 19.24 -6.86 23.30
CA CYS A 194 20.48 -7.15 22.59
C CYS A 194 21.26 -8.35 23.21
N CYS A 195 20.86 -8.84 24.39
CA CYS A 195 21.61 -9.89 25.09
C CYS A 195 21.31 -11.27 24.52
N SER A 196 22.36 -12.09 24.32
CA SER A 196 22.22 -13.48 23.86
C SER A 196 21.74 -14.44 24.94
N VAL A 197 21.90 -14.06 26.23
CA VAL A 197 21.55 -14.88 27.39
C VAL A 197 20.75 -14.00 28.35
N GLY A 198 19.64 -14.52 28.87
CA GLY A 198 18.75 -13.81 29.81
C GLY A 198 19.36 -13.65 31.20
N THR A 199 20.53 -13.03 31.29
CA THR A 199 21.17 -12.62 32.55
C THR A 199 20.78 -11.19 32.89
N ASP A 200 20.65 -10.89 34.18
CA ASP A 200 20.17 -9.59 34.70
C ASP A 200 21.04 -8.39 34.31
N GLN A 201 22.29 -8.63 33.89
CA GLN A 201 23.19 -7.62 33.33
C GLN A 201 23.70 -8.06 31.96
N CYS A 202 23.45 -7.22 30.96
CA CYS A 202 23.86 -7.45 29.57
C CYS A 202 25.34 -7.13 29.39
N VAL A 203 26.21 -8.10 29.67
CA VAL A 203 27.66 -7.94 29.48
C VAL A 203 28.04 -8.19 28.02
N ASP A 204 27.48 -9.25 27.43
CA ASP A 204 27.74 -9.64 26.05
C ASP A 204 26.45 -9.65 25.20
N GLY A 205 26.32 -8.61 24.37
CA GLY A 205 25.30 -8.53 23.33
C GLY A 205 25.69 -9.24 22.04
N TRP A 206 24.71 -9.49 21.16
CA TRP A 206 24.94 -10.03 19.82
C TRP A 206 26.03 -9.23 19.08
N ILE A 207 26.88 -9.94 18.33
CA ILE A 207 28.02 -9.33 17.62
C ILE A 207 27.54 -8.77 16.27
N GLU A 208 26.52 -9.37 15.69
CA GLU A 208 26.02 -9.06 14.36
C GLU A 208 25.25 -7.73 14.32
N PRO A 209 25.56 -6.83 13.38
CA PRO A 209 24.85 -5.56 13.24
C PRO A 209 23.46 -5.74 12.61
N CYS A 210 22.46 -5.05 13.16
CA CYS A 210 21.07 -5.21 12.72
C CYS A 210 20.83 -4.72 11.30
N TYR A 211 21.48 -3.64 10.88
CA TYR A 211 21.32 -3.13 9.52
C TYR A 211 21.81 -4.14 8.48
N GLN A 212 22.97 -4.76 8.71
CA GLN A 212 23.51 -5.75 7.78
C GLN A 212 22.68 -7.04 7.77
N LYS A 213 22.18 -7.49 8.92
CA LYS A 213 21.24 -8.63 9.01
C LYS A 213 19.95 -8.36 8.25
N ALA A 214 19.36 -7.17 8.41
CA ALA A 214 18.16 -6.77 7.69
C ALA A 214 18.41 -6.68 6.17
N ARG A 215 19.54 -6.09 5.76
CA ARG A 215 19.97 -6.02 4.36
C ARG A 215 20.17 -7.41 3.77
N GLN A 216 20.83 -8.31 4.49
CA GLN A 216 21.04 -9.69 4.04
C GLN A 216 19.70 -10.42 3.90
N TRP A 217 18.81 -10.30 4.89
CA TRP A 217 17.48 -10.87 4.81
C TRP A 217 16.70 -10.35 3.61
N LEU A 218 16.82 -9.04 3.30
CA LEU A 218 16.19 -8.44 2.13
C LEU A 218 16.78 -9.00 0.82
N LEU A 219 18.10 -9.14 0.73
CA LEU A 219 18.77 -9.70 -0.44
C LEU A 219 18.39 -11.17 -0.67
N ASP A 220 18.30 -11.96 0.40
CA ASP A 220 17.90 -13.37 0.33
C ASP A 220 16.43 -13.51 -0.13
N ASN A 221 15.58 -12.55 0.22
CA ASN A 221 14.16 -12.51 -0.15
C ASN A 221 13.86 -11.61 -1.36
N ILE A 222 14.88 -11.03 -2.01
CA ILE A 222 14.70 -10.11 -3.14
C ILE A 222 13.94 -10.72 -4.32
N PRO A 223 14.05 -12.04 -4.64
CA PRO A 223 13.30 -12.61 -5.76
C PRO A 223 11.80 -12.49 -5.54
N SER A 224 11.34 -12.70 -4.31
CA SER A 224 9.92 -12.57 -3.94
C SER A 224 9.43 -11.14 -4.16
N VAL A 225 10.18 -10.14 -3.69
CA VAL A 225 9.85 -8.72 -3.85
C VAL A 225 9.79 -8.32 -5.33
N LEU A 226 10.76 -8.79 -6.13
CA LEU A 226 10.79 -8.53 -7.57
C LEU A 226 9.57 -9.12 -8.28
N VAL A 227 9.18 -10.35 -7.95
CA VAL A 227 7.98 -10.99 -8.52
C VAL A 227 6.73 -10.17 -8.23
N PHE A 228 6.51 -9.76 -6.97
CA PHE A 228 5.38 -8.90 -6.62
C PHE A 228 5.41 -7.56 -7.36
N GLY A 229 6.58 -6.92 -7.47
CA GLY A 229 6.74 -5.66 -8.20
C GLY A 229 6.39 -5.79 -9.69
N VAL A 230 6.89 -6.84 -10.35
CA VAL A 230 6.56 -7.11 -11.77
C VAL A 230 5.07 -7.39 -11.96
N CYS A 231 4.45 -8.17 -11.07
CA CYS A 231 3.02 -8.43 -11.13
C CYS A 231 2.19 -7.13 -11.02
N ILE A 232 2.56 -6.24 -10.10
CA ILE A 232 1.90 -4.93 -9.94
C ILE A 232 2.04 -4.10 -11.22
N GLY A 233 3.26 -4.01 -11.77
CA GLY A 233 3.51 -3.28 -13.01
C GLY A 233 2.69 -3.82 -14.20
N VAL A 234 2.62 -5.15 -14.38
CA VAL A 234 1.80 -5.76 -15.44
C VAL A 234 0.32 -5.41 -15.27
N VAL A 235 -0.21 -5.49 -14.04
CA VAL A 235 -1.61 -5.14 -13.75
C VAL A 235 -1.89 -3.67 -14.05
N GLN A 236 -0.98 -2.76 -13.74
CA GLN A 236 -1.12 -1.33 -14.04
C GLN A 236 -1.13 -1.06 -15.54
N ILE A 237 -0.21 -1.67 -16.31
CA ILE A 237 -0.16 -1.52 -17.76
C ILE A 237 -1.45 -2.05 -18.40
N LEU A 238 -1.94 -3.22 -17.98
CA LEU A 238 -3.22 -3.75 -18.46
C LEU A 238 -4.37 -2.79 -18.13
N ALA A 239 -4.40 -2.21 -16.92
CA ALA A 239 -5.42 -1.25 -16.54
C ALA A 239 -5.40 0.03 -17.39
N LEU A 240 -4.21 0.54 -17.74
CA LEU A 240 -4.05 1.67 -18.65
C LEU A 240 -4.57 1.36 -20.06
N VAL A 241 -4.21 0.19 -20.60
CA VAL A 241 -4.66 -0.27 -21.93
C VAL A 241 -6.19 -0.37 -21.95
N PHE A 242 -6.78 -1.05 -20.96
CA PHE A 242 -8.24 -1.19 -20.91
C PHE A 242 -8.96 0.14 -20.69
N SER A 243 -8.41 1.03 -19.86
CA SER A 243 -8.97 2.37 -19.66
C SER A 243 -9.04 3.15 -20.97
N MET A 244 -8.00 3.06 -21.81
CA MET A 244 -7.98 3.71 -23.12
C MET A 244 -8.94 3.06 -24.11
N LEU A 245 -9.03 1.73 -24.14
CA LEU A 245 -9.99 1.02 -24.99
C LEU A 245 -11.43 1.42 -24.66
N MET A 246 -11.81 1.44 -23.38
CA MET A 246 -13.14 1.89 -22.96
C MET A 246 -13.39 3.36 -23.32
N TYR A 247 -12.39 4.23 -23.13
CA TYR A 247 -12.50 5.64 -23.48
C TYR A 247 -12.77 5.83 -24.99
N CYS A 248 -12.03 5.12 -25.85
CA CYS A 248 -12.24 5.13 -27.30
C CYS A 248 -13.62 4.59 -27.69
N GLN A 249 -14.10 3.52 -27.06
CA GLN A 249 -15.45 2.98 -27.33
C GLN A 249 -16.54 4.00 -27.02
N ILE A 250 -16.45 4.69 -25.87
CA ILE A 250 -17.41 5.74 -25.49
C ILE A 250 -17.33 6.94 -26.45
N LEU A 251 -16.13 7.28 -26.93
CA LEU A 251 -15.95 8.32 -27.97
C LEU A 251 -16.62 7.95 -29.29
N CYS A 252 -16.39 6.73 -29.78
CA CYS A 252 -17.01 6.25 -31.01
C CYS A 252 -18.54 6.21 -30.90
N ALA A 253 -19.08 5.76 -29.76
CA ALA A 253 -20.52 5.67 -29.56
C ALA A 253 -21.23 7.04 -29.66
N GLU A 254 -20.65 8.10 -29.10
CA GLU A 254 -21.24 9.45 -29.17
C GLU A 254 -21.18 10.02 -30.58
N LYS A 255 -20.08 9.78 -31.31
CA LYS A 255 -19.97 10.23 -32.71
C LYS A 255 -21.02 9.60 -33.65
N HIS A 256 -21.56 8.44 -33.30
CA HIS A 256 -22.65 7.81 -34.04
C HIS A 256 -24.06 8.31 -33.65
N LEU A 257 -24.16 9.09 -32.57
CA LEU A 257 -25.42 9.67 -32.07
C LEU A 257 -25.63 11.13 -32.53
N ASP A 258 -24.57 11.81 -32.96
CA ASP A 258 -24.59 13.16 -33.58
C ASP A 258 -24.66 13.09 -35.11
#